data_AF-A0A814KW48-F1
#
_entry.id   AF-A0A814KW48-F1
#
_cell.length_a   1.000
_cell.length_b   1.000
_cell.length_c   1.000
_cell.angle_alpha   90.00
_cell.angle_beta   90.00
_cell.angle_gamma   90.00
#
_symmetry.space_group_name_H-M   'P 1'
#
loop_
_entity.id
_entity.type
_entity.pdbx_description
1 polymer ?
#
loop_
_entity_poly.entity_id
_entity_poly.type
_entity_poly.pdbx_seq_one_letter_code
_entity_poly.pdbx_strand_id
1 'polypeptide(L)'
;MYGITLIIGKLLPISITFVFGLLAYHNVQQLSYRTAPLVRRELDKQLTVMILVLIVFAFFTNIPNTIAYILLAMPGLTQDPVVSAQIQFANLVTTYLVYIYFASPFYIYVCVSNRFRRQLIYVSFEIYLNRWQPRRMAINQVMPET
;
A
#
# COMPACT_ATOMS: atom_id res chain seq x y z
N MET A 1 -20.19 24.11 -4.90
CA MET A 1 -19.94 22.82 -4.20
C MET A 1 -18.53 22.26 -4.41
N TYR A 2 -17.81 22.57 -5.50
CA TYR A 2 -16.47 22.02 -5.77
C TYR A 2 -15.39 22.34 -4.71
N GLY A 3 -15.43 23.53 -4.11
CA GLY A 3 -14.43 23.93 -3.10
C GLY A 3 -14.47 23.10 -1.81
N ILE A 4 -15.67 22.74 -1.33
CA ILE A 4 -15.83 21.91 -0.12
C ILE A 4 -15.26 20.51 -0.35
N THR A 5 -15.58 19.90 -1.51
CA THR A 5 -15.05 18.58 -1.89
C THR A 5 -13.53 18.58 -2.00
N LEU A 6 -12.94 19.67 -2.49
CA LEU A 6 -11.49 19.81 -2.60
C LEU A 6 -10.82 19.93 -1.23
N ILE A 7 -11.35 20.79 -0.36
CA ILE A 7 -10.76 21.03 0.96
C ILE A 7 -10.90 19.78 1.85
N ILE A 8 -12.13 19.29 2.01
CA ILE A 8 -12.43 18.17 2.92
C ILE A 8 -11.96 16.84 2.33
N GLY A 9 -12.15 16.64 1.02
CA GLY A 9 -11.90 15.35 0.37
C GLY A 9 -10.47 15.12 -0.12
N LYS A 10 -9.67 16.18 -0.30
CA LYS A 10 -8.31 16.07 -0.85
C LYS A 10 -7.25 16.69 0.04
N LEU A 11 -7.36 18.00 0.34
CA LEU A 11 -6.33 18.72 1.08
C LEU A 11 -6.21 18.27 2.54
N LEU A 12 -7.34 18.11 3.23
CA LEU A 12 -7.37 17.72 4.63
C LEU A 12 -6.79 16.31 4.89
N PRO A 13 -7.12 15.28 4.08
CA PRO A 13 -6.44 13.98 4.17
C PRO A 13 -4.92 14.07 3.98
N ILE A 14 -4.45 14.89 3.03
CA ILE A 14 -3.00 15.07 2.77
C ILE A 14 -2.33 15.73 3.98
N SER A 15 -2.93 16.78 4.56
CA SER A 15 -2.36 17.45 5.74
C SER A 15 -2.33 16.53 6.96
N ILE A 16 -3.39 15.75 7.18
CA ILE A 16 -3.43 14.76 8.27
C ILE A 16 -2.33 13.72 8.07
N THR A 17 -2.22 13.16 6.85
CA THR A 17 -1.20 12.18 6.49
C THR A 17 0.21 12.72 6.70
N PHE A 18 0.45 14.00 6.37
CA PHE A 18 1.73 14.66 6.62
C PHE A 18 2.07 14.72 8.11
N VAL A 19 1.13 15.17 8.95
CA VAL A 19 1.33 15.27 10.40
C VAL A 19 1.61 13.89 11.01
N PHE A 20 0.81 12.87 10.64
CA PHE A 20 1.07 11.50 11.07
C PHE A 20 2.41 10.95 10.57
N GLY A 21 2.86 11.38 9.39
CA GLY A 21 4.18 11.04 8.85
C GLY A 21 5.32 11.57 9.70
N LEU A 22 5.23 12.83 10.11
CA LEU A 22 6.20 13.44 11.01
C LEU A 22 6.21 12.75 12.38
N LEU A 23 5.03 12.46 12.94
CA LEU A 23 4.92 11.73 14.21
C LEU A 23 5.51 10.31 14.10
N ALA A 24 5.23 9.60 13.01
CA ALA A 24 5.78 8.27 12.76
C ALA A 24 7.31 8.32 12.64
N TYR A 25 7.85 9.30 11.92
CA TYR A 25 9.29 9.50 11.80
C TYR A 25 9.95 9.77 13.16
N HIS A 26 9.36 10.66 13.96
CA HIS A 26 9.85 10.95 15.30
C HIS A 26 9.80 9.71 16.21
N ASN A 27 8.72 8.92 16.13
CA ASN A 27 8.60 7.67 16.88
C ASN A 27 9.70 6.67 16.51
N VAL A 28 10.07 6.55 15.23
CA VAL A 28 11.18 5.69 14.78
C VAL A 28 12.51 6.13 15.38
N GLN A 29 12.79 7.44 15.38
CA GLN A 29 14.02 7.99 15.96
C GLN A 29 14.10 7.71 17.46
N GLN A 30 12.99 7.88 18.19
CA GLN A 30 12.93 7.64 19.63
C GLN A 30 13.02 6.15 19.99
N LEU A 31 12.58 5.25 19.10
CA LEU A 31 12.68 3.80 19.28
C LEU A 31 14.13 3.32 19.43
N SER A 32 15.10 4.09 18.94
CA SER A 32 16.51 3.74 19.07
C SER A 32 17.04 3.83 20.51
N TYR A 33 16.47 4.75 21.30
CA TYR A 33 16.96 5.14 22.61
C TYR A 33 16.27 4.42 23.78
N ARG A 34 15.15 3.72 23.53
CA ARG A 34 14.43 2.98 24.59
C ARG A 34 15.02 1.59 24.81
N THR A 35 15.27 1.23 26.07
CA THR A 35 15.61 -0.12 26.55
C THR A 35 14.36 -1.02 26.60
N ALA A 36 13.67 -1.15 25.48
CA ALA A 36 12.58 -2.11 25.32
C ALA A 36 13.14 -3.50 24.98
N PRO A 37 12.48 -4.60 25.40
CA PRO A 37 12.90 -5.95 25.03
C PRO A 37 12.93 -6.11 23.50
N LEU A 38 13.97 -6.77 23.00
CA LEU A 38 14.30 -6.87 21.56
C LEU A 38 13.10 -7.30 20.68
N VAL A 39 12.27 -8.22 21.19
CA VAL A 39 11.10 -8.75 20.46
C VAL A 39 10.02 -7.69 20.25
N ARG A 40 9.73 -6.84 21.25
CA ARG A 40 8.74 -5.76 21.10
C ARG A 40 9.27 -4.64 20.20
N ARG A 41 10.57 -4.33 20.31
CA ARG A 41 11.23 -3.30 19.50
C ARG A 41 11.15 -3.59 18.00
N GLU A 42 11.34 -4.85 17.61
CA GLU A 42 11.28 -5.25 16.20
C GLU A 42 9.85 -5.17 15.63
N LEU A 43 8.84 -5.52 16.43
CA LEU A 43 7.43 -5.41 16.03
C LEU A 43 7.03 -3.94 15.81
N ASP A 44 7.38 -3.06 16.76
CA ASP A 44 7.07 -1.63 16.68
C ASP A 44 7.84 -0.96 15.53
N LYS A 45 9.08 -1.38 15.28
CA LYS A 45 9.87 -0.92 14.13
C LYS A 45 9.23 -1.34 12.81
N GLN A 46 8.75 -2.58 12.69
CA GLN A 46 8.08 -3.05 11.47
C GLN A 46 6.78 -2.26 11.21
N LEU A 47 5.98 -2.03 12.24
CA LEU A 47 4.75 -1.24 12.13
C LEU A 47 5.04 0.21 11.70
N THR A 48 6.01 0.86 12.34
CA THR A 48 6.35 2.26 12.04
C THR A 48 6.99 2.42 10.66
N VAL A 49 7.84 1.49 10.23
CA VAL A 49 8.39 1.46 8.86
C VAL A 49 7.28 1.25 7.84
N MET A 50 6.33 0.35 8.10
CA MET A 50 5.17 0.13 7.23
C MET A 50 4.35 1.41 7.03
N ILE A 51 4.05 2.11 8.13
CA ILE A 51 3.31 3.38 8.09
C ILE A 51 4.10 4.44 7.31
N LEU A 52 5.41 4.54 7.50
CA LEU A 52 6.23 5.52 6.81
C LEU A 52 6.25 5.27 5.29
N VAL A 53 6.36 4.01 4.85
CA VAL A 53 6.27 3.64 3.43
C VAL A 53 4.88 3.96 2.86
N LEU A 54 3.81 3.65 3.61
CA LEU A 54 2.44 3.99 3.20
C LEU A 54 2.24 5.49 3.01
N ILE A 55 2.80 6.30 3.90
CA ILE A 55 2.69 7.76 3.84
C ILE A 55 3.42 8.30 2.61
N VAL A 56 4.63 7.81 2.33
CA VAL A 56 5.37 8.18 1.11
C VAL A 56 4.55 7.82 -0.14
N PHE A 57 3.97 6.61 -0.18
CA PHE A 57 3.15 6.17 -1.30
C PHE A 57 1.84 6.99 -1.43
N ALA A 58 1.25 7.40 -0.31
CA ALA A 58 0.09 8.27 -0.27
C ALA A 58 0.40 9.64 -0.89
N PHE A 59 1.58 10.23 -0.65
CA PHE A 59 1.97 11.50 -1.27
C PHE A 59 2.10 11.37 -2.78
N PHE A 60 2.80 10.34 -3.27
CA PHE A 60 3.01 10.13 -4.70
C PHE A 60 1.73 9.86 -5.48
N THR A 61 0.70 9.28 -4.84
CA THR A 61 -0.58 8.99 -5.51
C THR A 61 -1.62 10.10 -5.34
N ASN A 62 -1.71 10.73 -4.16
CA ASN A 62 -2.74 11.76 -3.90
C ASN A 62 -2.39 13.15 -4.43
N ILE A 63 -1.10 13.54 -4.50
CA ILE A 63 -0.71 14.85 -5.04
C ILE A 63 -1.12 14.97 -6.52
N PRO A 64 -0.72 14.04 -7.43
CA PRO A 64 -1.09 14.14 -8.84
C PRO A 64 -2.60 14.14 -9.05
N ASN A 65 -3.33 13.33 -8.27
CA ASN A 65 -4.78 13.27 -8.30
C ASN A 65 -5.44 14.59 -7.88
N THR A 66 -4.89 15.25 -6.87
CA THR A 66 -5.40 16.55 -6.40
C THR A 66 -5.15 17.63 -7.45
N ILE A 67 -3.98 17.63 -8.10
CA ILE A 67 -3.65 18.56 -9.18
C ILE A 67 -4.60 18.35 -10.37
N ALA A 68 -4.78 17.11 -10.84
CA ALA A 68 -5.68 16.80 -11.94
C ALA A 68 -7.13 17.25 -11.66
N TYR A 69 -7.59 17.04 -10.42
CA TYR A 69 -8.91 17.50 -9.99
C TYR A 69 -9.04 19.04 -9.98
N ILE A 70 -8.01 19.76 -9.53
CA ILE A 70 -7.97 21.23 -9.57
C ILE A 70 -8.07 21.72 -11.02
N LEU A 71 -7.30 21.13 -11.93
CA LEU A 71 -7.31 21.49 -13.34
C LEU A 71 -8.68 21.26 -14.00
N LEU A 72 -9.37 20.16 -13.65
CA LEU A 72 -10.75 19.93 -14.10
C LEU A 72 -11.75 20.95 -13.57
N ALA A 73 -11.52 21.47 -12.37
CA ALA A 73 -12.40 22.45 -11.75
C ALA A 73 -12.20 23.88 -12.29
N MET A 74 -11.18 24.11 -13.13
CA MET A 74 -10.90 25.41 -13.74
C MET A 74 -11.59 25.54 -15.10
N PRO A 75 -12.72 26.28 -15.20
CA PRO A 75 -13.51 26.34 -16.43
C PRO A 75 -12.73 26.91 -17.62
N GLY A 76 -11.74 27.80 -17.38
CA GLY A 76 -10.91 28.36 -18.45
C GLY A 76 -10.03 27.34 -19.18
N LEU A 77 -9.67 26.23 -18.53
CA LEU A 77 -8.88 25.15 -19.13
C LEU A 77 -9.74 24.10 -19.84
N THR A 78 -11.02 23.99 -19.48
CA THR A 78 -11.94 22.99 -20.02
C THR A 78 -12.75 23.48 -21.22
N GLN A 79 -12.56 24.74 -21.66
CA GLN A 79 -13.24 25.28 -22.84
C GLN A 79 -12.76 24.63 -24.14
N ASP A 80 -11.46 24.32 -24.22
CA ASP A 80 -10.91 23.59 -25.35
C ASP A 80 -11.21 22.08 -25.18
N PRO A 81 -11.93 21.43 -26.12
CA PRO A 81 -12.26 20.02 -26.03
C PRO A 81 -11.02 19.12 -26.00
N VAL A 82 -9.91 19.50 -26.65
CA VAL A 82 -8.68 18.69 -26.70
C VAL A 82 -8.00 18.72 -25.33
N VAL A 83 -7.84 19.90 -24.75
CA VAL A 83 -7.25 20.07 -23.41
C VAL A 83 -8.12 19.40 -22.35
N SER A 84 -9.45 19.55 -22.45
CA SER A 84 -10.39 18.89 -21.55
C SER A 84 -10.24 17.36 -21.58
N ALA A 85 -10.12 16.75 -22.76
CA ALA A 85 -9.91 15.30 -22.90
C ALA A 85 -8.58 14.85 -22.28
N GLN A 86 -7.50 15.62 -22.44
CA GLN A 86 -6.20 15.32 -21.84
C GLN A 86 -6.24 15.35 -20.31
N ILE A 87 -6.89 16.37 -19.73
CA ILE A 87 -7.03 16.50 -18.28
C ILE A 87 -7.91 15.38 -17.72
N GLN A 88 -9.00 15.02 -18.42
CA GLN A 88 -9.85 13.89 -18.02
C GLN A 88 -9.10 12.56 -18.05
N PHE A 89 -8.28 12.32 -19.08
CA PHE A 89 -7.43 11.14 -19.14
C PHE A 89 -6.42 11.11 -17.98
N ALA A 90 -5.75 12.24 -17.71
CA ALA A 90 -4.84 12.35 -16.57
C ALA A 90 -5.55 12.05 -15.24
N ASN A 91 -6.75 12.59 -15.04
CA ASN A 91 -7.55 12.34 -13.84
C ASN A 91 -7.96 10.86 -13.69
N LEU A 92 -8.26 10.17 -14.79
CA LEU A 92 -8.52 8.72 -14.77
C LEU A 92 -7.27 7.95 -14.32
N VAL A 93 -6.11 8.25 -14.93
CA VAL A 93 -4.83 7.62 -14.57
C VAL A 93 -4.50 7.84 -13.09
N THR A 94 -4.62 9.06 -12.58
CA THR A 94 -4.35 9.36 -11.18
C THR A 94 -5.37 8.74 -10.22
N THR A 95 -6.62 8.57 -10.66
CA THR A 95 -7.63 7.85 -9.89
C THR A 95 -7.28 6.37 -9.76
N TYR A 96 -6.80 5.73 -10.83
CA TYR A 96 -6.30 4.34 -10.76
C TYR A 96 -5.11 4.20 -9.81
N LEU A 97 -4.18 5.16 -9.81
CA LEU A 97 -3.07 5.17 -8.86
C LEU A 97 -3.54 5.24 -7.41
N VAL A 98 -4.61 6.01 -7.12
CA VAL A 98 -5.21 6.05 -5.78
C VAL A 98 -5.88 4.72 -5.41
N TYR A 99 -6.52 4.03 -6.36
CA TYR A 99 -7.05 2.69 -6.09
C TYR A 99 -5.93 1.66 -5.81
N ILE A 100 -4.80 1.76 -6.52
CA ILE A 100 -3.62 0.94 -6.22
C ILE A 100 -3.10 1.24 -4.81
N TYR A 101 -3.10 2.51 -4.39
CA TYR A 101 -2.76 2.89 -3.02
C TYR A 101 -3.66 2.19 -1.98
N PHE A 102 -4.97 2.08 -2.19
CA PHE A 102 -5.85 1.34 -1.28
C PHE A 102 -5.50 -0.16 -1.15
N ALA A 103 -4.97 -0.76 -2.21
CA ALA A 103 -4.51 -2.16 -2.19
C ALA A 103 -3.08 -2.32 -1.60
N SER A 104 -2.29 -1.25 -1.60
CA SER A 104 -0.87 -1.26 -1.19
C SER A 104 -0.56 -1.73 0.24
N PRO A 105 -1.40 -1.51 1.28
CA PRO A 105 -1.06 -1.91 2.65
C PRO A 105 -0.77 -3.40 2.79
N PHE A 106 -1.53 -4.24 2.08
CA PHE A 106 -1.31 -5.69 2.09
C PHE A 106 0.06 -6.06 1.50
N TYR A 107 0.38 -5.51 0.33
CA TYR A 107 1.66 -5.78 -0.35
C TYR A 107 2.85 -5.23 0.43
N ILE A 108 2.73 -4.02 0.97
CA ILE A 108 3.77 -3.41 1.82
C ILE A 108 3.98 -4.25 3.08
N TYR A 109 2.90 -4.73 3.71
CA TYR A 109 3.00 -5.60 4.88
C TYR A 109 3.74 -6.91 4.56
N VAL A 110 3.45 -7.55 3.42
CA VAL A 110 4.17 -8.74 2.94
C VAL A 110 5.67 -8.46 2.73
N CYS A 111 6.01 -7.31 2.17
CA CYS A 111 7.40 -6.92 1.91
C CYS A 111 8.18 -6.58 3.19
N VAL A 112 7.55 -5.88 4.14
CA VAL A 112 8.19 -5.38 5.37
C VAL A 112 8.28 -6.46 6.45
N SER A 113 7.25 -7.29 6.61
CA SER A 113 7.20 -8.29 7.68
C SER A 113 7.90 -9.59 7.29
N ASN A 114 9.18 -9.71 7.67
CA ASN A 114 9.95 -10.94 7.47
C ASN A 114 9.31 -12.17 8.15
N ARG A 115 8.68 -11.97 9.32
CA ARG A 115 7.99 -13.03 10.06
C ARG A 115 6.78 -13.53 9.28
N PHE A 116 5.95 -12.62 8.81
CA PHE A 116 4.78 -12.96 8.01
C PHE A 116 5.19 -13.64 6.72
N ARG A 117 6.18 -13.11 5.99
CA ARG A 117 6.71 -13.72 4.77
C ARG A 117 7.15 -15.17 4.98
N ARG A 118 7.89 -15.45 6.07
CA ARG A 118 8.30 -16.83 6.40
C ARG A 118 7.09 -17.72 6.68
N GLN A 119 6.15 -17.27 7.52
CA GLN A 119 4.93 -18.04 7.82
C GLN A 119 4.11 -18.33 6.55
N LEU A 120 3.98 -17.34 5.68
CA LEU A 120 3.26 -17.47 4.41
C LEU A 120 3.92 -18.50 3.49
N ILE A 121 5.26 -18.49 3.41
CA ILE A 121 6.03 -19.51 2.65
C ILE A 121 5.82 -20.89 3.27
N TYR A 122 5.92 -21.03 4.59
CA TYR A 122 5.72 -22.31 5.27
C TYR A 122 4.32 -22.89 5.02
N VAL A 123 3.28 -22.09 5.20
CA VAL A 123 1.88 -22.52 4.98
C VAL A 123 1.66 -22.85 3.50
N SER A 124 2.21 -22.05 2.58
CA SER A 124 2.10 -22.32 1.14
C SER A 124 2.78 -23.63 0.76
N PHE A 125 3.97 -23.88 1.33
CA PHE A 125 4.71 -25.12 1.11
C PHE A 125 4.00 -26.32 1.73
N GLU A 126 3.47 -26.18 2.94
CA GLU A 126 2.69 -27.22 3.63
C GLU A 126 1.43 -27.59 2.85
N ILE A 127 0.66 -26.60 2.36
CA ILE A 127 -0.52 -26.84 1.52
C ILE A 127 -0.13 -27.54 0.22
N TYR A 128 0.98 -27.13 -0.41
CA TYR A 128 1.49 -27.76 -1.61
C TYR A 128 1.88 -29.22 -1.36
N LEU A 129 2.64 -29.48 -0.30
CA LEU A 129 3.11 -30.82 0.06
C LEU A 129 1.94 -31.74 0.46
N ASN A 130 0.98 -31.22 1.22
CA ASN A 130 -0.19 -31.97 1.68
C ASN A 130 -1.14 -32.31 0.51
N ARG A 131 -1.21 -31.47 -0.53
CA ARG A 131 -1.89 -31.84 -1.78
C ARG A 131 -1.14 -32.88 -2.62
N TRP A 132 0.18 -32.98 -2.47
CA TRP A 132 1.03 -33.90 -3.22
C TRP A 132 1.13 -35.30 -2.59
N GLN A 133 1.07 -35.41 -1.26
CA GLN A 133 1.17 -36.70 -0.57
C GLN A 133 0.12 -37.75 -1.01
N PRO A 134 -1.19 -37.41 -1.13
CA PRO A 134 -2.21 -38.37 -1.58
C PRO A 134 -1.97 -38.84 -3.02
N ARG A 135 -1.50 -37.94 -3.89
CA ARG A 135 -1.20 -38.27 -5.29
C ARG A 135 -0.01 -39.22 -5.41
N ARG A 136 1.01 -39.05 -4.57
CA ARG A 136 2.14 -39.98 -4.48
C ARG A 136 1.70 -41.38 -4.02
N MET A 137 0.84 -41.45 -3.00
CA MET A 137 0.31 -42.73 -2.52
C MET A 137 -0.50 -43.45 -3.61
N ALA A 138 -1.31 -42.72 -4.38
CA ALA A 138 -2.06 -43.29 -5.50
C ALA A 138 -1.15 -43.80 -6.63
N ILE A 139 -0.06 -43.09 -6.96
CA ILE A 139 0.89 -43.52 -8.00
C ILE A 139 1.64 -44.79 -7.55
N ASN A 140 2.10 -44.85 -6.30
CA ASN A 140 2.82 -46.01 -5.78
C ASN A 140 1.94 -47.28 -5.67
N GLN A 141 0.62 -47.13 -5.57
CA GLN A 141 -0.31 -48.27 -5.64
C GLN A 141 -0.46 -48.84 -7.06
N VAL A 142 -0.27 -48.00 -8.09
CA VAL A 142 -0.42 -48.40 -9.51
C VAL A 142 0.91 -48.87 -10.11
N MET A 143 2.03 -48.32 -9.65
CA MET A 143 3.39 -48.71 -10.08
C MET A 143 4.26 -48.97 -8.85
N PRO A 144 4.19 -50.17 -8.25
CA PRO A 144 5.14 -50.56 -7.21
C PRO A 144 6.53 -50.67 -7.84
N GLU A 145 7.50 -49.94 -7.29
CA GLU A 145 8.90 -50.05 -7.71
C GLU A 145 9.39 -51.48 -7.43
N THR A 146 9.70 -52.23 -8.51
CA THR A 146 10.27 -53.59 -8.48
C THR A 146 11.78 -53.57 -8.29
#